data_AF-A0A1B6GPW3-F1
#
_entry.id   AF-A0A1B6GPW3-F1
#
_cell.length_a   1.000
_cell.length_b   1.000
_cell.length_c   1.000
_cell.angle_alpha   90.00
_cell.angle_beta   90.00
_cell.angle_gamma   90.00
#
_symmetry.space_group_name_H-M   'P 1'
#
loop_
_entity.id
_entity.type
_entity.pdbx_description
1 polymer ?
#
loop_
_entity_poly.entity_id
_entity_poly.type
_entity_poly.pdbx_seq_one_letter_code
_entity_poly.pdbx_strand_id
1 'polypeptide(L)'
;EFHLNIDGKIDNTDKPPVQLAKSPYVVSSNQSFCAGTNITEPLNSLRLDAMGQTQSINSGESETKISKLANIFGYVRTLTWACGDASQKLLTKIDASPMFNLNEYAGGVIKSDRYYNLPPVAVISEQFLYWRGSLELRLDIIATDFHRGKLMVAYIPRAMGDVTYKQALSSPHVVFDLREKKQFSMVVPWITNVHYWQRRFGTTDLNADMAPPGRIYIFVQNRLIPMDNVRDRVDINI
;
A
#
# COMPACT_ATOMS: atom_id res chain seq x y z
N GLU A 1 11.14 -92.71 -36.69
CA GLU A 1 12.15 -91.62 -36.59
C GLU A 1 11.70 -90.50 -37.53
N PHE A 2 11.42 -89.25 -37.16
CA PHE A 2 11.51 -88.47 -35.92
C PHE A 2 10.37 -87.43 -36.00
N HIS A 3 9.54 -87.29 -34.97
CA HIS A 3 8.68 -86.12 -34.79
C HIS A 3 9.53 -85.01 -34.15
N LEU A 4 9.67 -83.87 -34.82
CA LEU A 4 10.20 -82.66 -34.18
C LEU A 4 9.05 -81.94 -33.48
N ASN A 5 8.80 -82.35 -32.23
CA ASN A 5 8.19 -81.45 -31.26
C ASN A 5 9.18 -80.29 -31.08
N ILE A 6 8.78 -79.10 -31.51
CA ILE A 6 9.49 -77.86 -31.16
C ILE A 6 9.21 -77.63 -29.68
N ASP A 7 9.98 -78.31 -28.83
CA ASP A 7 10.13 -78.01 -27.42
C ASP A 7 11.06 -76.80 -27.32
N GLY A 8 10.45 -75.63 -27.50
CA GLY A 8 11.11 -74.35 -27.36
C GLY A 8 10.04 -73.42 -26.86
N LYS A 9 10.09 -73.11 -25.57
CA LYS A 9 9.36 -72.01 -24.97
C LYS A 9 9.60 -70.80 -25.87
N ILE A 10 8.60 -70.45 -26.68
CA ILE A 10 8.66 -69.25 -27.51
C ILE A 10 8.53 -68.12 -26.50
N ASP A 11 9.64 -67.69 -25.93
CA ASP A 11 9.69 -66.50 -25.09
C ASP A 11 9.09 -65.38 -25.93
N ASN A 12 7.98 -64.85 -25.45
CA ASN A 12 7.14 -63.87 -26.11
C ASN A 12 8.01 -62.82 -26.85
N THR A 13 7.98 -62.87 -28.19
CA THR A 13 8.82 -62.06 -29.09
C THR A 13 8.19 -60.68 -29.37
N ASP A 14 7.33 -60.21 -28.47
CA ASP A 14 6.50 -59.01 -28.62
C ASP A 14 7.09 -57.73 -28.00
N LYS A 15 8.34 -57.76 -27.51
CA LYS A 15 9.00 -56.63 -26.84
C LYS A 15 10.13 -56.04 -27.70
N PRO A 16 9.82 -55.22 -28.72
CA PRO A 16 10.84 -54.64 -29.59
C PRO A 16 11.82 -53.75 -28.80
N PRO A 17 13.13 -53.78 -29.11
CA PRO A 17 14.12 -52.97 -28.40
C PRO A 17 13.97 -51.49 -28.75
N VAL A 18 13.92 -50.62 -27.74
CA VAL A 18 13.94 -49.16 -27.92
C VAL A 18 15.39 -48.72 -28.10
N GLN A 19 15.79 -48.47 -29.36
CA GLN A 19 17.14 -48.04 -29.74
C GLN A 19 17.33 -46.52 -29.77
N LEU A 20 16.38 -45.75 -29.21
CA LEU A 20 16.44 -44.29 -29.21
C LEU A 20 17.57 -43.78 -28.32
N ALA A 21 18.23 -42.72 -28.76
CA ALA A 21 19.23 -42.02 -27.96
C ALA A 21 18.59 -41.47 -26.68
N LYS A 22 19.32 -41.56 -25.56
CA LYS A 22 18.86 -41.03 -24.27
C LYS A 22 18.96 -39.51 -24.26
N SER A 23 17.88 -38.83 -23.88
CA SER A 23 17.89 -37.38 -23.70
C SER A 23 18.73 -36.99 -22.47
N PRO A 24 19.65 -36.02 -22.60
CA PRO A 24 20.33 -35.46 -21.43
C PRO A 24 19.34 -34.62 -20.60
N TYR A 25 19.42 -34.71 -19.28
CA TYR A 25 18.63 -33.89 -18.36
C TYR A 25 19.52 -33.32 -17.24
N VAL A 26 19.17 -32.13 -16.77
CA VAL A 26 19.79 -31.49 -15.60
C VAL A 26 18.90 -31.74 -14.40
N VAL A 27 19.50 -32.20 -13.30
CA VAL A 27 18.78 -32.48 -12.07
C VAL A 27 18.81 -31.23 -11.18
N SER A 28 17.63 -30.75 -10.80
CA SER A 28 17.45 -29.80 -9.70
C SER A 28 16.71 -30.49 -8.56
N SER A 29 16.99 -30.10 -7.31
CA SER A 29 16.36 -30.71 -6.15
C SER A 29 14.90 -30.26 -5.97
N ASN A 30 14.61 -29.00 -6.31
CA ASN A 30 13.32 -28.35 -6.09
C ASN A 30 12.94 -27.49 -7.30
N GLN A 31 11.69 -27.02 -7.28
CA GLN A 31 11.16 -26.02 -8.20
C GLN A 31 11.45 -24.59 -7.69
N SER A 32 10.95 -23.60 -8.42
CA SER A 32 11.15 -22.19 -8.09
C SER A 32 10.40 -21.79 -6.82
N PHE A 33 11.11 -21.16 -5.87
CA PHE A 33 10.49 -20.56 -4.68
C PHE A 33 10.00 -19.12 -4.91
N CYS A 34 10.32 -18.51 -6.05
CA CYS A 34 9.99 -17.10 -6.32
C CYS A 34 8.88 -16.94 -7.38
N ALA A 35 8.60 -17.98 -8.16
CA ALA A 35 7.56 -17.92 -9.20
C ALA A 35 6.19 -18.27 -8.59
N GLY A 36 5.31 -17.27 -8.50
CA GLY A 36 3.95 -17.45 -7.94
C GLY A 36 2.81 -17.17 -8.93
N THR A 37 3.09 -16.90 -10.20
CA THR A 37 2.08 -16.58 -11.21
C THR A 37 2.48 -17.08 -12.59
N ASN A 38 1.47 -17.37 -13.43
CA ASN A 38 1.62 -17.79 -14.83
C ASN A 38 2.54 -19.01 -15.05
N ILE A 39 2.59 -19.92 -14.07
CA ILE A 39 3.35 -21.17 -14.13
C ILE A 39 2.57 -22.28 -13.44
N THR A 40 2.74 -23.51 -13.93
CA THR A 40 2.22 -24.71 -13.27
C THR A 40 3.28 -25.26 -12.33
N GLU A 41 2.90 -25.52 -11.08
CA GLU A 41 3.78 -26.09 -10.05
C GLU A 41 3.41 -27.57 -9.80
N PRO A 42 4.24 -28.54 -10.25
CA PRO A 42 4.03 -29.95 -9.91
C PRO A 42 4.24 -30.19 -8.41
N LEU A 43 3.23 -30.74 -7.74
CA LEU A 43 3.25 -31.04 -6.31
C LEU A 43 2.78 -32.47 -6.02
N ASN A 44 3.28 -33.06 -4.95
CA ASN A 44 2.75 -34.31 -4.41
C ASN A 44 1.53 -34.00 -3.54
N SER A 45 0.34 -33.98 -4.16
CA SER A 45 -0.89 -33.56 -3.49
C SER A 45 -1.39 -34.60 -2.47
N LEU A 46 -1.68 -34.17 -1.24
CA LEU A 46 -2.22 -35.02 -0.16
C LEU A 46 -3.75 -35.14 -0.25
N ARG A 47 -4.25 -35.55 -1.42
CA ARG A 47 -5.68 -35.77 -1.69
C ARG A 47 -5.86 -37.14 -2.35
N LEU A 48 -7.05 -37.73 -2.19
CA LEU A 48 -7.36 -39.03 -2.79
C LEU A 48 -7.54 -38.92 -4.32
N ASP A 49 -8.20 -37.85 -4.78
CA ASP A 49 -8.43 -37.60 -6.20
C ASP A 49 -7.29 -36.74 -6.79
N ALA A 50 -6.60 -37.26 -7.80
CA ALA A 50 -5.52 -36.56 -8.49
C ALA A 50 -5.97 -35.26 -9.17
N MET A 51 -7.25 -35.09 -9.50
CA MET A 51 -7.82 -33.90 -10.14
C MET A 51 -8.63 -33.00 -9.18
N GLY A 52 -8.93 -33.45 -7.97
CA GLY A 52 -9.90 -32.80 -7.08
C GLY A 52 -9.43 -31.44 -6.55
N GLN A 53 -10.04 -30.34 -6.99
CA GLN A 53 -9.75 -28.97 -6.51
C GLN A 53 -10.84 -28.48 -5.56
N THR A 54 -10.47 -27.73 -4.51
CA THR A 54 -11.43 -27.11 -3.59
C THR A 54 -12.29 -26.10 -4.35
N GLN A 55 -13.60 -26.31 -4.35
CA GLN A 55 -14.56 -25.40 -4.95
C GLN A 55 -14.96 -24.32 -3.94
N SER A 56 -15.07 -23.06 -4.40
CA SER A 56 -15.72 -22.00 -3.63
C SER A 56 -17.16 -21.86 -4.11
N ILE A 57 -18.12 -21.85 -3.18
CA ILE A 57 -19.54 -21.60 -3.46
C ILE A 57 -19.77 -20.12 -3.83
N ASN A 58 -18.93 -19.21 -3.32
CA ASN A 58 -18.98 -17.80 -3.62
C ASN A 58 -18.08 -17.48 -4.82
N SER A 59 -18.68 -17.18 -5.96
CA SER A 59 -18.01 -16.79 -7.21
C SER A 59 -17.67 -15.29 -7.29
N GLY A 60 -17.47 -14.65 -6.12
CA GLY A 60 -17.14 -13.24 -6.03
C GLY A 60 -15.77 -12.90 -6.63
N GLU A 61 -15.54 -11.63 -6.95
CA GLU A 61 -14.21 -11.17 -7.36
C GLU A 61 -13.15 -11.43 -6.29
N SER A 62 -11.91 -11.67 -6.72
CA SER A 62 -10.76 -11.81 -5.82
C SER A 62 -10.62 -10.58 -4.91
N GLU A 63 -10.73 -10.83 -3.59
CA GLU A 63 -10.62 -9.79 -2.55
C GLU A 63 -9.18 -9.32 -2.31
N THR A 64 -8.19 -10.03 -2.88
CA THR A 64 -6.76 -9.75 -2.70
C THR A 64 -6.18 -8.82 -3.77
N LYS A 65 -7.02 -8.22 -4.62
CA LYS A 65 -6.58 -7.19 -5.58
C LYS A 65 -5.97 -6.00 -4.82
N ILE A 66 -4.68 -5.76 -5.05
CA ILE A 66 -3.91 -4.67 -4.42
C ILE A 66 -4.59 -3.31 -4.59
N SER A 67 -5.12 -3.01 -5.78
CA SER A 67 -5.84 -1.75 -6.04
C SER A 67 -7.08 -1.58 -5.16
N LYS A 68 -7.83 -2.66 -4.89
CA LYS A 68 -9.01 -2.61 -4.02
C LYS A 68 -8.60 -2.33 -2.58
N LEU A 69 -7.55 -2.98 -2.09
CA LEU A 69 -7.06 -2.80 -0.73
C LEU A 69 -6.41 -1.43 -0.52
N ALA A 70 -5.61 -0.95 -1.49
CA ALA A 70 -4.93 0.35 -1.42
C ALA A 70 -5.89 1.55 -1.50
N ASN A 71 -7.07 1.37 -2.11
CA ASN A 71 -8.10 2.42 -2.22
C ASN A 71 -9.02 2.52 -0.99
N ILE A 72 -8.76 1.74 0.07
CA ILE A 72 -9.51 1.86 1.32
C ILE A 72 -8.87 2.97 2.16
N PHE A 73 -9.64 4.02 2.44
CA PHE A 73 -9.22 5.09 3.36
C PHE A 73 -8.96 4.52 4.75
N GLY A 74 -7.78 4.82 5.29
CA GLY A 74 -7.41 4.53 6.67
C GLY A 74 -7.17 5.82 7.44
N TYR A 75 -7.69 5.89 8.66
CA TYR A 75 -7.43 6.99 9.57
C TYR A 75 -5.97 6.94 10.06
N VAL A 76 -5.32 8.10 10.14
CA VAL A 76 -3.94 8.24 10.58
C VAL A 76 -3.87 8.92 11.94
N ARG A 77 -4.40 10.14 12.02
CA ARG A 77 -4.36 10.98 13.24
C ARG A 77 -5.38 12.10 13.19
N THR A 78 -5.66 12.69 14.36
CA THR A 78 -6.46 13.90 14.49
C THR A 78 -5.56 15.10 14.78
N LEU A 79 -5.83 16.19 14.10
CA LEU A 79 -5.22 17.50 14.29
C LEU A 79 -6.28 18.44 14.89
N THR A 80 -5.89 19.31 15.81
CA THR A 80 -6.80 20.34 16.34
C THR A 80 -6.52 21.69 15.68
N TRP A 81 -7.56 22.37 15.22
CA TRP A 81 -7.53 23.74 14.70
C TRP A 81 -8.32 24.66 15.63
N ALA A 82 -7.66 25.67 16.20
CA ALA A 82 -8.23 26.57 17.19
C ALA A 82 -8.46 27.99 16.64
N CYS A 83 -9.39 28.74 17.26
CA CYS A 83 -9.65 30.15 16.95
C CYS A 83 -8.42 31.06 17.14
N GLY A 84 -7.53 30.69 18.09
CA GLY A 84 -6.26 31.38 18.32
C GLY A 84 -5.20 31.18 17.24
N ASP A 85 -5.41 30.25 16.29
CA ASP A 85 -4.47 30.04 15.19
C ASP A 85 -4.55 31.21 14.19
N ALA A 86 -3.48 32.01 14.18
CA ALA A 86 -3.37 33.16 13.28
C ALA A 86 -3.43 32.74 11.80
N SER A 87 -3.83 33.69 10.95
CA SER A 87 -3.74 33.53 9.49
C SER A 87 -2.28 33.23 9.09
N GLN A 88 -2.12 32.36 8.10
CA GLN A 88 -0.85 31.86 7.54
C GLN A 88 -0.07 30.92 8.46
N LYS A 89 -0.60 30.56 9.63
CA LYS A 89 0.02 29.57 10.52
C LYS A 89 0.02 28.19 9.86
N LEU A 90 1.16 27.51 9.92
CA LEU A 90 1.27 26.09 9.60
C LEU A 90 0.61 25.27 10.71
N LEU A 91 -0.42 24.49 10.38
CA LEU A 91 -1.03 23.57 11.33
C LEU A 91 -0.24 22.27 11.43
N THR A 92 0.05 21.66 10.28
CA THR A 92 0.84 20.44 10.22
C THR A 92 1.45 20.22 8.84
N LYS A 93 2.44 19.34 8.80
CA LYS A 93 3.01 18.78 7.58
C LYS A 93 2.86 17.27 7.61
N ILE A 94 2.68 16.69 6.44
CA ILE A 94 2.48 15.26 6.23
C ILE A 94 3.42 14.84 5.11
N ASP A 95 4.08 13.70 5.28
CA ASP A 95 4.92 13.14 4.23
C ASP A 95 4.05 12.65 3.06
N ALA A 96 4.38 13.03 1.82
CA ALA A 96 3.63 12.62 0.64
C ALA A 96 4.08 11.22 0.18
N SER A 97 3.90 10.23 1.05
CA SER A 97 4.27 8.83 0.83
C SER A 97 3.19 7.90 1.40
N PRO A 98 3.03 6.66 0.90
CA PRO A 98 2.06 5.70 1.41
C PRO A 98 2.22 5.42 2.91
N MET A 99 3.48 5.44 3.36
CA MET A 99 3.86 5.30 4.76
C MET A 99 4.53 6.58 5.25
N PHE A 100 4.06 7.08 6.39
CA PHE A 100 4.59 8.25 7.09
C PHE A 100 5.63 7.83 8.13
N ASN A 101 6.18 8.80 8.85
CA ASN A 101 6.99 8.48 10.02
C ASN A 101 6.15 7.69 11.05
N LEU A 102 6.71 6.64 11.64
CA LEU A 102 6.02 5.78 12.61
C LEU A 102 5.42 6.57 13.79
N ASN A 103 6.08 7.65 14.22
CA ASN A 103 5.60 8.48 15.33
C ASN A 103 4.35 9.32 14.98
N GLU A 104 3.95 9.38 13.71
CA GLU A 104 2.74 10.11 13.28
C GLU A 104 1.47 9.27 13.37
N TYR A 105 1.60 7.95 13.46
CA TYR A 105 0.47 7.03 13.57
C TYR A 105 0.03 6.88 15.03
N ALA A 106 -1.28 6.73 15.23
CA ALA A 106 -1.80 6.26 16.51
C ALA A 106 -1.24 4.85 16.81
N GLY A 107 -0.85 4.60 18.05
CA GLY A 107 -0.22 3.35 18.43
C GLY A 107 -0.16 3.16 19.94
N GLY A 108 0.52 2.10 20.37
CA GLY A 108 0.70 1.79 21.78
C GLY A 108 1.85 0.81 22.01
N VAL A 109 2.01 0.38 23.25
CA VAL A 109 3.03 -0.60 23.66
C VAL A 109 2.34 -1.78 24.33
N ILE A 110 2.66 -2.99 23.88
CA ILE A 110 2.20 -4.23 24.52
C ILE A 110 3.43 -5.01 24.96
N LYS A 111 3.58 -5.20 26.28
CA LYS A 111 4.67 -5.93 26.98
C LYS A 111 6.09 -5.39 26.79
N SER A 112 6.47 -4.93 25.59
CA SER A 112 7.69 -4.19 25.22
C SER A 112 7.68 -3.79 23.73
N ASP A 113 6.78 -4.35 22.91
CA ASP A 113 6.72 -4.08 21.48
C ASP A 113 5.77 -2.92 21.17
N ARG A 114 6.23 -2.01 20.30
CA ARG A 114 5.41 -0.91 19.77
C ARG A 114 4.58 -1.42 18.60
N TYR A 115 3.30 -1.08 18.61
CA TYR A 115 2.42 -1.28 17.46
C TYR A 115 1.91 0.07 16.95
N TYR A 116 1.65 0.13 15.64
CA TYR A 116 1.18 1.31 14.94
C TYR A 116 -0.05 0.95 14.12
N ASN A 117 -1.06 1.81 14.17
CA ASN A 117 -2.27 1.68 13.37
C ASN A 117 -2.00 2.29 12.00
N LEU A 118 -1.71 1.43 11.02
CA LEU A 118 -1.36 1.84 9.67
C LEU A 118 -2.58 1.82 8.74
N PRO A 119 -2.71 2.79 7.82
CA PRO A 119 -3.72 2.73 6.77
C PRO A 119 -3.42 1.57 5.81
N PRO A 120 -4.42 1.00 5.12
CA PRO A 120 -4.22 -0.13 4.20
C PRO A 120 -3.13 0.11 3.15
N VAL A 121 -3.06 1.33 2.60
CA VAL A 121 -2.05 1.73 1.62
C VAL A 121 -0.62 1.64 2.17
N ALA A 122 -0.41 1.97 3.46
CA ALA A 122 0.90 1.87 4.11
C ALA A 122 1.32 0.40 4.25
N VAL A 123 0.42 -0.45 4.75
CA VAL A 123 0.69 -1.89 4.96
C VAL A 123 1.08 -2.57 3.66
N ILE A 124 0.34 -2.31 2.59
CA ILE A 124 0.61 -2.91 1.28
C ILE A 124 1.91 -2.37 0.70
N SER A 125 2.15 -1.06 0.81
CA SER A 125 3.35 -0.44 0.24
C SER A 125 4.65 -1.02 0.83
N GLU A 126 4.62 -1.43 2.11
CA GLU A 126 5.78 -2.03 2.77
C GLU A 126 6.08 -3.47 2.35
N GLN A 127 5.16 -4.12 1.62
CA GLN A 127 5.42 -5.41 0.98
C GLN A 127 6.21 -5.27 -0.32
N PHE A 128 6.40 -4.04 -0.83
CA PHE A 128 7.12 -3.74 -2.06
C PHE A 128 8.32 -2.83 -1.78
N LEU A 129 9.41 -3.01 -2.53
CA LEU A 129 10.57 -2.12 -2.40
C LEU A 129 10.30 -0.72 -2.97
N TYR A 130 9.44 -0.63 -3.98
CA TYR A 130 9.16 0.60 -4.71
C TYR A 130 7.66 0.83 -4.88
N TRP A 131 7.28 2.11 -4.94
CA TRP A 131 5.91 2.54 -5.19
C TRP A 131 5.88 3.73 -6.16
N ARG A 132 4.72 3.97 -6.77
CA ARG A 132 4.45 5.16 -7.58
C ARG A 132 2.97 5.47 -7.62
N GLY A 133 2.66 6.70 -7.97
CA GLY A 133 1.30 7.14 -8.25
C GLY A 133 0.84 8.23 -7.30
N SER A 134 -0.30 8.83 -7.65
CA SER A 134 -0.96 9.82 -6.83
C SER A 134 -1.58 9.17 -5.59
N LEU A 135 -1.57 9.90 -4.48
CA LEU A 135 -2.23 9.52 -3.24
C LEU A 135 -3.40 10.46 -3.00
N GLU A 136 -4.49 9.96 -2.44
CA GLU A 136 -5.62 10.80 -2.05
C GLU A 136 -5.57 11.03 -0.55
N LEU A 137 -5.46 12.30 -0.13
CA LEU A 137 -5.55 12.71 1.26
C LEU A 137 -6.94 13.27 1.51
N ARG A 138 -7.67 12.68 2.46
CA ARG A 138 -8.99 13.15 2.86
C ARG A 138 -8.93 13.78 4.23
N LEU A 139 -9.47 14.98 4.36
CA LEU A 139 -9.59 15.72 5.60
C LEU A 139 -11.06 15.77 5.99
N ASP A 140 -11.38 15.16 7.13
CA ASP A 140 -12.71 15.15 7.72
C ASP A 140 -12.74 16.10 8.91
N ILE A 141 -13.37 17.26 8.73
CA ILE A 141 -13.36 18.37 9.70
C ILE A 141 -14.65 18.30 10.53
N ILE A 142 -14.49 18.00 11.82
CA ILE A 142 -15.59 17.78 12.77
C ILE A 142 -16.07 19.14 13.29
N ALA A 143 -16.90 19.82 12.50
CA ALA A 143 -17.43 21.14 12.83
C ALA A 143 -18.95 21.23 12.64
N THR A 144 -19.57 22.13 13.40
CA THR A 144 -20.95 22.58 13.17
C THR A 144 -21.01 23.63 12.06
N ASP A 145 -22.21 23.88 11.53
CA ASP A 145 -22.46 24.88 10.47
C ASP A 145 -22.28 26.33 10.94
N PHE A 146 -21.88 26.55 12.20
CA PHE A 146 -21.59 27.87 12.77
C PHE A 146 -20.09 28.19 12.79
N HIS A 147 -19.23 27.22 12.47
CA HIS A 147 -17.81 27.49 12.30
C HIS A 147 -17.52 28.04 10.91
N ARG A 148 -16.68 29.05 10.80
CA ARG A 148 -16.21 29.62 9.53
C ARG A 148 -14.70 29.65 9.52
N GLY A 149 -14.10 29.41 8.37
CA GLY A 149 -12.66 29.54 8.18
C GLY A 149 -12.23 28.88 6.90
N LYS A 150 -10.99 29.13 6.49
CA LYS A 150 -10.43 28.56 5.26
C LYS A 150 -9.08 27.93 5.57
N LEU A 151 -8.87 26.73 5.03
CA LEU A 151 -7.59 26.04 5.09
C LEU A 151 -6.99 26.02 3.70
N MET A 152 -5.67 26.09 3.62
CA MET A 152 -4.94 25.88 2.38
C MET A 152 -4.11 24.62 2.54
N VAL A 153 -4.28 23.67 1.63
CA VAL A 153 -3.47 22.46 1.59
C VAL A 153 -2.60 22.50 0.34
N ALA A 154 -1.29 22.46 0.54
CA ALA A 154 -0.30 22.59 -0.53
C ALA A 154 0.59 21.35 -0.58
N TYR A 155 0.88 20.87 -1.79
CA TYR A 155 1.89 19.85 -2.01
C TYR A 155 3.17 20.50 -2.53
N ILE A 156 4.30 20.22 -1.89
CA ILE A 156 5.60 20.74 -2.27
C ILE A 156 6.56 19.57 -2.52
N PRO A 157 7.02 19.38 -3.78
CA PRO A 157 7.96 18.32 -4.09
C PRO A 157 9.32 18.58 -3.44
N ARG A 158 9.98 17.52 -2.95
CA ARG A 158 11.33 17.53 -2.38
C ARG A 158 11.55 18.52 -1.20
N ALA A 159 10.49 18.91 -0.50
CA ALA A 159 10.58 19.81 0.64
C ALA A 159 11.16 19.08 1.88
N MET A 160 12.30 19.57 2.39
CA MET A 160 13.03 18.92 3.50
C MET A 160 12.66 19.47 4.89
N GLY A 161 12.02 20.64 4.98
CA GLY A 161 11.79 21.35 6.25
C GLY A 161 10.40 22.01 6.35
N ASP A 162 10.25 22.98 7.23
CA ASP A 162 9.06 23.82 7.28
C ASP A 162 9.11 24.85 6.15
N VAL A 163 7.95 25.14 5.57
CA VAL A 163 7.80 26.09 4.47
C VAL A 163 6.85 27.18 4.91
N THR A 164 7.10 28.41 4.47
CA THR A 164 6.19 29.53 4.76
C THR A 164 4.96 29.46 3.85
N TYR A 165 3.84 30.00 4.34
CA TYR A 165 2.60 30.11 3.58
C TYR A 165 2.80 30.76 2.18
N LYS A 166 3.60 31.83 2.11
CA LYS A 166 3.90 32.53 0.85
C LYS A 166 4.66 31.67 -0.16
N GLN A 167 5.58 30.83 0.32
CA GLN A 167 6.29 29.88 -0.55
C GLN A 167 5.36 28.77 -1.03
N ALA A 168 4.49 28.26 -0.14
CA ALA A 168 3.52 27.23 -0.49
C ALA A 168 2.51 27.66 -1.58
N LEU A 169 2.16 28.95 -1.67
CA LEU A 169 1.30 29.49 -2.72
C LEU A 169 1.86 29.31 -4.14
N SER A 170 3.19 29.18 -4.27
CA SER A 170 3.83 28.97 -5.57
C SER A 170 3.76 27.52 -6.05
N SER A 171 3.33 26.60 -5.19
CA SER A 171 3.23 25.16 -5.47
C SER A 171 1.76 24.74 -5.66
N PRO A 172 1.50 23.54 -6.22
CA PRO A 172 0.14 23.02 -6.35
C PRO A 172 -0.57 23.00 -4.99
N HIS A 173 -1.66 23.75 -4.89
CA HIS A 173 -2.41 23.90 -3.66
C HIS A 173 -3.91 23.98 -3.93
N VAL A 174 -4.69 23.62 -2.91
CA VAL A 174 -6.14 23.76 -2.90
C VAL A 174 -6.54 24.52 -1.65
N VAL A 175 -7.45 25.48 -1.82
CA VAL A 175 -8.06 26.20 -0.70
C VAL A 175 -9.41 25.58 -0.42
N PHE A 176 -9.60 25.16 0.83
CA PHE A 176 -10.82 24.58 1.34
C PHE A 176 -11.57 25.61 2.20
N ASP A 177 -12.86 25.76 1.96
CA ASP A 177 -13.77 26.60 2.73
C ASP A 177 -14.67 25.74 3.61
N LEU A 178 -14.57 25.93 4.94
CA LEU A 178 -15.34 25.17 5.93
C LEU A 178 -16.85 25.43 5.83
N ARG A 179 -17.27 26.55 5.23
CA ARG A 179 -18.69 26.87 5.08
C ARG A 179 -19.40 25.93 4.10
N GLU A 180 -18.70 25.51 3.05
CA GLU A 180 -19.32 24.80 1.92
C GLU A 180 -19.40 23.30 2.16
N LYS A 181 -18.32 22.72 2.72
CA LYS A 181 -18.20 21.28 2.96
C LYS A 181 -17.49 21.07 4.28
N LYS A 182 -17.70 19.91 4.90
CA LYS A 182 -16.99 19.47 6.13
C LYS A 182 -15.94 18.39 5.85
N GLN A 183 -15.96 17.87 4.63
CA GLN A 183 -15.06 16.85 4.13
C GLN A 183 -14.47 17.34 2.82
N PHE A 184 -13.17 17.15 2.65
CA PHE A 184 -12.47 17.50 1.42
C PHE A 184 -11.36 16.50 1.15
N SER A 185 -11.19 16.11 -0.11
CA SER A 185 -10.05 15.32 -0.54
C SER A 185 -9.20 16.08 -1.54
N MET A 186 -7.88 15.99 -1.34
CA MET A 186 -6.90 16.41 -2.33
C MET A 186 -6.24 15.18 -2.93
N VAL A 187 -6.13 15.17 -4.25
CA VAL A 187 -5.27 14.21 -4.94
C VAL A 187 -3.87 14.81 -4.99
N VAL A 188 -2.95 14.18 -4.27
CA VAL A 188 -1.54 14.54 -4.22
C VAL A 188 -0.90 14.17 -5.56
N PRO A 189 -0.33 15.13 -6.31
CA PRO A 189 0.24 14.84 -7.60
C PRO A 189 1.54 14.04 -7.47
N TRP A 190 1.78 13.13 -8.42
CA TRP A 190 3.02 12.36 -8.50
C TRP A 190 4.09 13.17 -9.27
N ILE A 191 4.90 13.93 -8.53
CA ILE A 191 5.97 14.78 -9.11
C ILE A 191 7.32 14.32 -8.56
N THR A 192 8.05 13.55 -9.36
CA THR A 192 9.36 12.97 -9.00
C THR A 192 10.32 13.00 -10.19
N ASN A 193 11.63 12.99 -9.91
CA ASN A 193 12.67 12.85 -10.93
C ASN A 193 12.92 11.38 -11.35
N VAL A 194 12.25 10.43 -10.71
CA VAL A 194 12.35 8.98 -10.94
C VAL A 194 10.96 8.40 -11.18
N HIS A 195 10.86 7.31 -11.94
CA HIS A 195 9.58 6.66 -12.24
C HIS A 195 8.94 5.98 -11.03
N TYR A 196 9.76 5.43 -10.14
CA TYR A 196 9.36 4.74 -8.93
C TYR A 196 10.18 5.26 -7.76
N TRP A 197 9.54 5.41 -6.60
CA TRP A 197 10.19 5.85 -5.38
C TRP A 197 10.38 4.66 -4.44
N GLN A 198 11.53 4.60 -3.78
CA GLN A 198 11.80 3.54 -2.81
C GLN A 198 10.92 3.71 -1.56
N ARG A 199 10.51 2.60 -0.96
CA ARG A 199 9.81 2.63 0.33
C ARG A 199 10.66 3.32 1.40
N ARG A 200 10.00 3.86 2.42
CA ARG A 200 10.65 4.67 3.45
C ARG A 200 11.57 3.84 4.33
N PHE A 201 11.05 2.76 4.90
CA PHE A 201 11.77 1.99 5.91
C PHE A 201 12.50 0.81 5.26
N GLY A 202 13.80 0.69 5.56
CA GLY A 202 14.61 -0.48 5.23
C GLY A 202 14.43 -1.59 6.28
N THR A 203 14.57 -2.85 5.87
CA THR A 203 14.47 -4.01 6.77
C THR A 203 15.73 -4.28 7.59
N THR A 204 16.89 -3.72 7.21
CA THR A 204 18.19 -4.10 7.78
C THR A 204 18.92 -2.94 8.44
N ASP A 205 18.77 -1.72 7.92
CA ASP A 205 19.42 -0.52 8.47
C ASP A 205 18.38 0.52 8.89
N LEU A 206 18.21 0.69 10.20
CA LEU A 206 17.33 1.72 10.80
C LEU A 206 17.78 3.17 10.50
N ASN A 207 18.99 3.34 9.97
CA ASN A 207 19.60 4.65 9.68
C ASN A 207 19.53 5.03 8.18
N ALA A 208 18.94 4.17 7.34
CA ALA A 208 18.82 4.38 5.89
C ALA A 208 17.39 4.73 5.45
N ASP A 209 16.66 5.49 6.29
CA ASP A 209 15.31 5.95 5.97
C ASP A 209 15.32 6.79 4.68
N MET A 210 14.57 6.35 3.68
CA MET A 210 14.40 7.12 2.45
C MET A 210 13.42 8.26 2.67
N ALA A 211 13.87 9.49 2.37
CA ALA A 211 13.02 10.66 2.43
C ALA A 211 11.82 10.52 1.46
N PRO A 212 10.63 11.06 1.80
CA PRO A 212 9.49 11.04 0.91
C PRO A 212 9.76 11.90 -0.33
N PRO A 213 9.07 11.66 -1.46
CA PRO A 213 9.25 12.44 -2.68
C PRO A 213 8.83 13.91 -2.53
N GLY A 214 7.96 14.20 -1.58
CA GLY A 214 7.52 15.55 -1.23
C GLY A 214 6.76 15.56 0.09
N ARG A 215 6.23 16.73 0.45
CA ARG A 215 5.42 16.92 1.66
C ARG A 215 4.18 17.73 1.35
N ILE A 216 3.14 17.47 2.13
CA ILE A 216 1.88 18.19 2.13
C ILE A 216 1.88 19.09 3.35
N TYR A 217 1.52 20.35 3.18
CA TYR A 217 1.43 21.35 4.23
C TYR A 217 0.00 21.86 4.34
N ILE A 218 -0.53 21.87 5.56
CA ILE A 218 -1.86 22.41 5.87
C ILE A 218 -1.67 23.73 6.61
N PHE A 219 -2.08 24.83 5.98
CA PHE A 219 -2.04 26.17 6.55
C PHE A 219 -3.43 26.70 6.87
N VAL A 220 -3.52 27.56 7.86
CA VAL A 220 -4.70 28.40 8.11
C VAL A 220 -4.68 29.56 7.12
N GLN A 221 -5.58 29.57 6.14
CA GLN A 221 -5.75 30.71 5.23
C GLN A 221 -6.47 31.84 5.99
N ASN A 222 -7.71 31.57 6.40
CA ASN A 222 -8.52 32.46 7.23
C ASN A 222 -8.74 31.77 8.57
N ARG A 223 -8.54 32.52 9.67
CA ARG A 223 -8.72 32.01 11.04
C ARG A 223 -10.10 31.37 11.24
N LEU A 224 -10.16 30.42 12.17
CA LEU A 224 -11.43 29.86 12.61
C LEU A 224 -12.23 30.93 13.36
N ILE A 225 -13.48 31.13 12.95
CA ILE A 225 -14.43 32.04 13.59
C ILE A 225 -15.60 31.17 14.06
N PRO A 226 -15.66 30.84 15.36
CA PRO A 226 -16.81 30.20 15.97
C PRO A 226 -17.89 31.23 16.33
N MET A 227 -19.08 30.75 16.67
CA MET A 227 -20.13 31.54 17.32
C MET A 227 -20.04 31.31 18.84
N ASP A 228 -20.45 32.28 19.66
CA ASP A 228 -20.25 32.30 21.12
C ASP A 228 -20.75 31.04 21.89
N ASN A 229 -21.73 30.31 21.34
CA ASN A 229 -22.28 29.08 21.94
C ASN A 229 -21.64 27.79 21.41
N VAL A 230 -20.54 27.88 20.67
CA VAL A 230 -19.87 26.74 20.04
C VAL A 230 -18.41 26.71 20.45
N ARG A 231 -17.79 25.52 20.42
CA ARG A 231 -16.42 25.33 20.85
C ARG A 231 -15.43 26.15 20.00
N ASP A 232 -14.45 26.77 20.65
CA ASP A 232 -13.38 27.55 19.97
C ASP A 232 -12.32 26.71 19.23
N ARG A 233 -12.54 25.41 19.10
CA ARG A 233 -11.65 24.50 18.40
C ARG A 233 -12.43 23.41 17.68
N VAL A 234 -11.87 22.99 16.56
CA VAL A 234 -12.40 21.96 15.68
C VAL A 234 -11.32 20.91 15.48
N ASP A 235 -11.73 19.64 15.44
CA ASP A 235 -10.84 18.52 15.21
C ASP A 235 -10.91 18.10 13.73
N ILE A 236 -9.75 17.84 13.14
CA ILE A 236 -9.55 17.48 11.74
C ILE A 236 -8.96 16.08 11.72
N ASN A 237 -9.74 15.12 11.24
CA ASN A 237 -9.26 13.76 11.00
C ASN A 237 -8.58 13.70 9.64
N ILE A 238 -7.45 13.00 9.63
CA ILE A 238 -6.57 12.80 8.47
C ILE A 238 -6.52 11.30 8.18
#